data_AF-A0A4P5RKN2-F1
#
_entry.id   AF-A0A4P5RKN2-F1
#
_cell.length_a   1.000
_cell.length_b   1.000
_cell.length_c   1.000
_cell.angle_alpha   90.00
_cell.angle_beta   90.00
_cell.angle_gamma   90.00
#
_symmetry.space_group_name_H-M   'P 1'
#
loop_
_entity.id
_entity.type
_entity.pdbx_description
1 polymer ?
#
loop_
_entity_poly.entity_id
_entity_poly.type
_entity_poly.pdbx_seq_one_letter_code
_entity_poly.pdbx_strand_id
1 'polypeptide(L)'
;MYAKIPNAKELVGTASNSKILTAQLAQKVDGVAICEKYSCGAVQVASLDGCTWWEVNAKLVGETSATDKTLKTFGSIRTLAGKTTSKQITTILIISQEPLELRHVVTNISAICHQESATEKIPSTTYKSATN
;
A
#
# COMPACT_ATOMS: atom_id res chain seq x y z
N MET A 1 -1.04 -2.68 18.71
CA MET A 1 -1.20 -2.65 17.24
C MET A 1 -0.09 -3.48 16.62
N TYR A 2 -0.35 -4.13 15.50
CA TYR A 2 0.60 -4.95 14.74
C TYR A 2 0.68 -4.44 13.31
N ALA A 3 1.90 -4.37 12.76
CA ALA A 3 2.14 -4.07 11.36
C ALA A 3 3.33 -4.90 10.84
N LYS A 4 3.20 -5.47 9.64
CA LYS A 4 4.25 -6.26 8.98
C LYS A 4 4.16 -6.09 7.47
N ILE A 5 5.31 -5.97 6.80
CA ILE A 5 5.39 -6.06 5.34
C ILE A 5 5.36 -7.54 4.97
N PRO A 6 4.34 -8.04 4.24
CA PRO A 6 4.31 -9.43 3.80
C PRO A 6 5.37 -9.66 2.72
N ASN A 7 5.95 -10.85 2.69
CA ASN A 7 6.71 -11.27 1.51
C ASN A 7 5.77 -11.68 0.36
N ALA A 8 6.33 -11.86 -0.85
CA ALA A 8 5.53 -12.20 -2.03
C ALA A 8 4.67 -13.47 -1.84
N LYS A 9 5.21 -14.51 -1.20
CA LYS A 9 4.48 -15.77 -0.95
C LYS A 9 3.32 -15.56 0.03
N GLU A 10 3.53 -14.78 1.08
CA GLU A 10 2.49 -14.43 2.06
C GLU A 10 1.38 -13.59 1.42
N LEU A 11 1.75 -12.62 0.57
CA LEU A 11 0.80 -11.78 -0.14
C LEU A 11 -0.07 -12.59 -1.10
N VAL A 12 0.54 -13.45 -1.92
CA VAL A 12 -0.20 -14.35 -2.84
C VAL A 12 -1.12 -15.29 -2.07
N GLY A 13 -0.65 -15.88 -0.97
CA GLY A 13 -1.47 -16.74 -0.12
C GLY A 13 -2.66 -15.99 0.50
N THR A 14 -2.45 -14.74 0.93
CA THR A 14 -3.53 -13.90 1.48
C THR A 14 -4.51 -13.48 0.40
N ALA A 15 -4.03 -13.10 -0.79
CA ALA A 15 -4.86 -12.72 -1.93
C ALA A 15 -5.74 -13.88 -2.40
N SER A 16 -5.19 -15.09 -2.50
CA SER A 16 -5.91 -16.30 -2.91
C SER A 16 -7.12 -16.61 -2.02
N ASN A 17 -7.08 -16.19 -0.75
CA ASN A 17 -8.15 -16.39 0.23
C ASN A 17 -9.07 -15.16 0.38
N SER A 18 -8.84 -14.08 -0.36
CA SER A 18 -9.55 -12.81 -0.23
C SER A 18 -10.04 -12.28 -1.57
N LYS A 19 -11.37 -12.28 -1.75
CA LYS A 19 -12.03 -11.70 -2.94
C LYS A 19 -11.74 -10.20 -3.09
N ILE A 20 -11.66 -9.49 -1.97
CA ILE A 20 -11.40 -8.04 -1.97
C ILE A 20 -9.96 -7.78 -2.44
N LEU A 21 -8.98 -8.46 -1.83
CA LEU A 21 -7.58 -8.26 -2.19
C LEU A 21 -7.30 -8.71 -3.63
N THR A 22 -7.89 -9.82 -4.05
CA THR A 22 -7.84 -10.27 -5.44
C THR A 22 -8.40 -9.22 -6.39
N ALA A 23 -9.58 -8.65 -6.08
CA ALA A 23 -10.17 -7.60 -6.90
C ALA A 23 -9.32 -6.33 -6.96
N GLN A 24 -8.67 -5.94 -5.85
CA GLN A 24 -7.76 -4.79 -5.83
C GLN A 24 -6.51 -5.04 -6.66
N LEU A 25 -5.88 -6.21 -6.55
CA LEU A 25 -4.72 -6.59 -7.38
C LEU A 25 -5.09 -6.70 -8.86
N ALA A 26 -6.31 -7.13 -9.16
CA ALA A 26 -6.84 -7.25 -10.51
C ALA A 26 -7.35 -5.92 -11.10
N GLN A 27 -7.30 -4.80 -10.36
CA GLN A 27 -7.62 -3.50 -10.93
C GLN A 27 -6.71 -3.23 -12.12
N LYS A 28 -7.27 -2.66 -13.19
CA LYS A 28 -6.52 -2.42 -14.43
C LYS A 28 -6.45 -0.94 -14.75
N VAL A 29 -5.31 -0.53 -15.27
CA VAL A 29 -5.08 0.79 -15.87
C VAL A 29 -4.54 0.56 -17.27
N ASP A 30 -5.28 1.04 -18.27
CA ASP A 30 -5.01 0.79 -19.70
C ASP A 30 -4.88 -0.70 -20.05
N GLY A 31 -5.73 -1.55 -19.44
CA GLY A 31 -5.78 -2.99 -19.71
C GLY A 31 -4.73 -3.85 -18.97
N VAL A 32 -3.74 -3.22 -18.33
CA VAL A 32 -2.67 -3.86 -17.53
C VAL A 32 -3.03 -3.83 -16.05
N ALA A 33 -2.71 -4.88 -15.29
CA ALA A 33 -2.97 -4.89 -13.85
C ALA A 33 -2.20 -3.76 -13.15
N ILE A 34 -2.82 -3.14 -12.15
CA ILE A 34 -2.35 -1.88 -11.57
C ILE A 34 -0.94 -2.00 -10.97
N CYS A 35 -0.62 -3.15 -10.39
CA CYS A 35 0.71 -3.43 -9.81
C CYS A 35 1.70 -4.09 -10.79
N GLU A 36 1.28 -4.34 -12.02
CA GLU A 36 2.18 -4.63 -13.15
C GLU A 36 2.58 -3.35 -13.88
N LYS A 37 1.68 -2.34 -13.87
CA LYS A 37 1.93 -1.02 -14.45
C LYS A 37 2.68 -0.08 -13.50
N TYR A 38 2.25 -0.02 -12.25
CA TYR A 38 2.78 0.89 -11.24
C TYR A 38 3.47 0.16 -10.10
N SER A 39 4.32 0.90 -9.41
CA SER A 39 5.02 0.42 -8.23
C SER A 39 4.04 0.29 -7.05
N CYS A 40 3.94 -0.93 -6.53
CA CYS A 40 3.05 -1.28 -5.43
C CYS A 40 3.82 -1.81 -4.22
N GLY A 41 3.20 -1.66 -3.05
CA GLY A 41 3.60 -2.30 -1.81
C GLY A 41 2.37 -2.86 -1.09
N ALA A 42 2.62 -3.56 0.02
CA ALA A 42 1.57 -4.04 0.90
C ALA A 42 2.01 -3.98 2.36
N VAL A 43 1.04 -3.85 3.27
CA VAL A 43 1.27 -4.01 4.71
C VAL A 43 0.12 -4.79 5.31
N GLN A 44 0.46 -5.76 6.17
CA GLN A 44 -0.47 -6.47 7.02
C GLN A 44 -0.61 -5.73 8.34
N VAL A 45 -1.83 -5.39 8.73
CA VAL A 45 -2.12 -4.67 9.96
C VAL A 45 -3.16 -5.40 10.80
N ALA A 46 -3.06 -5.25 12.11
CA ALA A 46 -4.08 -5.70 13.05
C ALA A 46 -4.09 -4.82 14.31
N SER A 47 -5.26 -4.72 14.94
CA SER A 47 -5.46 -4.04 16.22
C SER A 47 -6.00 -5.02 17.26
N LEU A 48 -5.70 -4.80 18.54
CA LEU A 48 -6.21 -5.64 19.62
C LEU A 48 -7.73 -5.48 19.75
N ASP A 49 -8.21 -4.25 19.70
CA ASP A 49 -9.64 -3.92 19.95
C ASP A 49 -10.42 -3.73 18.65
N GLY A 50 -9.74 -3.78 17.51
CA GLY A 50 -10.29 -3.43 16.20
C GLY A 50 -9.94 -2.00 15.82
N CYS A 51 -10.43 -1.60 14.65
CA CYS A 51 -10.12 -0.33 14.05
C CYS A 51 -11.30 0.18 13.24
N THR A 52 -11.68 1.45 13.39
CA THR A 52 -12.75 2.05 12.61
C THR A 52 -12.30 2.29 11.18
N TRP A 53 -11.05 2.70 11.00
CA TRP A 53 -10.38 2.77 9.71
C TRP A 53 -8.87 2.89 9.88
N TRP A 54 -8.14 2.53 8.81
CA TRP A 54 -6.69 2.56 8.79
C TRP A 54 -6.18 3.69 7.91
N GLU A 55 -5.20 4.42 8.40
CA GLU A 55 -4.36 5.29 7.59
C GLU A 55 -2.97 4.66 7.46
N VAL A 56 -2.53 4.43 6.23
CA VAL A 56 -1.21 3.91 5.93
C VAL A 56 -0.43 4.95 5.14
N ASN A 57 0.67 5.43 5.70
CA ASN A 57 1.59 6.35 5.05
C ASN A 57 2.86 5.60 4.63
N ALA A 58 3.40 5.92 3.46
CA ALA A 58 4.62 5.34 2.95
C ALA A 58 5.38 6.31 2.03
N LYS A 59 6.63 5.97 1.73
CA LYS A 59 7.45 6.64 0.72
C LYS A 59 7.78 5.68 -0.41
N LEU A 60 7.84 6.19 -1.63
CA LEU A 60 8.40 5.47 -2.76
C LEU A 60 9.85 5.89 -2.93
N VAL A 61 10.77 4.92 -2.85
CA VAL A 61 12.21 5.15 -3.02
C VAL A 61 12.72 4.25 -4.13
N GLY A 62 13.60 4.72 -4.99
CA GLY A 62 14.22 3.92 -6.06
C GLY A 62 15.58 4.44 -6.45
N GLU A 63 16.21 3.78 -7.42
CA GLU A 63 17.46 4.25 -8.03
C GLU A 63 17.18 5.52 -8.85
N THR A 64 18.07 6.51 -8.81
CA THR A 64 17.94 7.77 -9.56
C THR A 64 17.83 7.52 -11.08
N SER A 65 18.60 6.56 -11.60
CA SER A 65 18.49 6.08 -12.99
C SER A 65 19.16 4.71 -13.14
N ALA A 66 19.04 4.08 -14.31
CA ALA A 66 19.71 2.80 -14.61
C ALA A 66 21.25 2.87 -14.46
N THR A 67 21.86 4.05 -14.61
CA THR A 67 23.30 4.27 -14.47
C THR A 67 23.69 4.85 -13.10
N ASP A 68 22.75 5.51 -12.41
CA ASP A 68 22.95 6.12 -11.10
C ASP A 68 22.12 5.39 -10.04
N LYS A 69 22.79 4.54 -9.27
CA LYS A 69 22.19 3.70 -8.22
C LYS A 69 21.96 4.44 -6.91
N THR A 70 22.19 5.75 -6.84
CA THR A 70 21.82 6.53 -5.66
C THR A 70 20.33 6.41 -5.39
N LEU A 71 19.95 6.20 -4.13
CA LEU A 71 18.55 6.06 -3.76
C LEU A 71 17.92 7.43 -3.56
N LYS A 72 16.81 7.67 -4.26
CA LYS A 72 16.03 8.91 -4.20
C LYS A 72 14.58 8.60 -3.82
N THR A 73 13.96 9.52 -3.08
CA THR A 73 12.51 9.48 -2.84
C THR A 73 11.77 10.09 -4.03
N PHE A 74 10.89 9.30 -4.64
CA PHE A 74 10.06 9.71 -5.78
C PHE A 74 8.73 10.29 -5.34
N GLY A 75 8.23 9.93 -4.15
CA GLY A 75 7.02 10.55 -3.60
C GLY A 75 6.55 9.92 -2.30
N SER A 76 5.41 10.40 -1.81
CA SER A 76 4.72 9.88 -0.63
C SER A 76 3.35 9.33 -0.99
N ILE A 77 2.95 8.26 -0.31
CA ILE A 77 1.69 7.57 -0.54
C ILE A 77 0.90 7.58 0.78
N ARG A 78 -0.38 7.93 0.72
CA ARG A 78 -1.33 7.80 1.83
C ARG A 78 -2.49 6.94 1.38
N THR A 79 -2.73 5.82 2.07
CA THR A 79 -3.82 4.89 1.79
C THR A 79 -4.77 4.81 2.97
N LEU A 80 -6.05 5.02 2.72
CA LEU A 80 -7.12 4.85 3.70
C LEU A 80 -7.83 3.53 3.43
N ALA A 81 -7.91 2.67 4.45
CA ALA A 81 -8.57 1.38 4.37
C ALA A 81 -9.69 1.23 5.42
N GLY A 82 -10.65 0.37 5.11
CA GLY A 82 -11.87 0.19 5.91
C GLY A 82 -11.63 -0.45 7.28
N LYS A 83 -12.71 -0.51 8.06
CA LYS A 83 -12.72 -1.06 9.41
C LYS A 83 -12.21 -2.51 9.50
N THR A 84 -11.65 -2.85 10.65
CA THR A 84 -11.28 -4.21 11.03
C THR A 84 -11.80 -4.55 12.42
N THR A 85 -12.21 -5.79 12.65
CA THR A 85 -12.57 -6.26 13.98
C THR A 85 -11.34 -6.54 14.84
N SER A 86 -11.56 -6.78 16.14
CA SER A 86 -10.51 -7.21 17.08
C SER A 86 -9.68 -8.36 16.53
N LYS A 87 -8.35 -8.20 16.58
CA LYS A 87 -7.31 -9.17 16.16
C LYS A 87 -7.39 -9.62 14.70
N GLN A 88 -8.21 -8.98 13.87
CA GLN A 88 -8.29 -9.27 12.46
C GLN A 88 -7.04 -8.76 11.75
N ILE A 89 -6.27 -9.67 11.14
CA ILE A 89 -5.19 -9.31 10.22
C ILE A 89 -5.82 -8.99 8.87
N THR A 90 -5.54 -7.80 8.37
CA THR A 90 -5.92 -7.39 7.01
C THR A 90 -4.68 -6.94 6.23
N THR A 91 -4.70 -7.12 4.91
CA THR A 91 -3.64 -6.63 4.02
C THR A 91 -4.13 -5.38 3.30
N ILE A 92 -3.36 -4.30 3.41
CA ILE A 92 -3.61 -3.03 2.74
C ILE A 92 -2.60 -2.90 1.61
N LEU A 93 -3.07 -2.71 0.38
CA LEU A 93 -2.24 -2.40 -0.77
C LEU A 93 -1.91 -0.92 -0.82
N ILE A 94 -0.68 -0.60 -1.20
CA ILE A 94 -0.14 0.76 -1.29
C ILE A 94 0.27 0.96 -2.74
N ILE A 95 -0.34 1.89 -3.45
CA ILE A 95 -0.16 2.07 -4.91
C ILE A 95 0.39 3.47 -5.17
N SER A 96 1.57 3.58 -5.79
CA SER A 96 2.26 4.86 -5.94
C SER A 96 1.98 5.61 -7.25
N GLN A 97 1.24 5.04 -8.19
CA GLN A 97 1.02 5.62 -9.54
C GLN A 97 2.32 5.96 -10.32
N GLU A 98 3.49 5.55 -9.82
CA GLU A 98 4.78 5.66 -10.51
C GLU A 98 5.08 4.39 -11.31
N PRO A 99 5.56 4.49 -12.55
CA PRO A 99 5.91 3.33 -13.36
C PRO A 99 6.87 2.38 -12.63
N LEU A 100 6.78 1.09 -12.93
CA LEU A 100 7.57 0.04 -12.26
C LEU A 100 9.08 0.06 -12.62
N GLU A 101 9.51 0.90 -13.56
CA GLU A 101 10.78 0.74 -14.30
C GLU A 101 12.08 1.03 -13.52
N LEU A 102 12.05 1.57 -12.30
CA LEU A 102 13.25 2.01 -11.56
C LEU A 102 13.51 1.27 -10.23
N ARG A 103 13.11 -0.02 -10.13
CA ARG A 103 13.25 -0.82 -8.90
C ARG A 103 12.71 -0.10 -7.66
N HIS A 104 11.60 0.61 -7.85
CA HIS A 104 10.96 1.33 -6.78
C HIS A 104 10.56 0.37 -5.65
N VAL A 105 10.82 0.80 -4.42
CA VAL A 105 10.48 0.11 -3.19
C VAL A 105 9.60 1.04 -2.36
N VAL A 106 8.45 0.53 -1.94
CA VAL A 106 7.62 1.18 -0.93
C VAL A 106 8.25 0.94 0.44
N THR A 107 8.65 2.02 1.11
CA THR A 107 9.38 2.00 2.38
C THR A 107 8.84 3.05 3.35
N ASN A 108 9.39 3.11 4.56
CA ASN A 108 8.96 4.01 5.63
C ASN A 108 7.45 3.91 5.89
N ILE A 109 6.94 2.68 5.91
CA ILE A 109 5.52 2.41 6.10
C ILE A 109 5.15 2.65 7.56
N SER A 110 4.19 3.54 7.80
CA SER A 110 3.52 3.68 9.08
C SER A 110 2.03 3.39 8.91
N ALA A 111 1.45 2.70 9.88
CA ALA A 111 0.02 2.42 9.94
C ALA A 111 -0.55 3.05 11.20
N ILE A 112 -1.67 3.75 11.07
CA ILE A 112 -2.38 4.40 12.15
C ILE A 112 -3.78 3.81 12.19
N CYS A 113 -4.20 3.39 13.38
CA CYS A 113 -5.54 2.91 13.60
C CYS A 113 -6.39 4.03 14.23
N HIS A 114 -7.42 4.45 13.51
CA HIS A 114 -8.36 5.45 13.97
C HIS A 114 -9.58 4.79 14.63
N GLN A 115 -10.05 5.39 15.72
CA GLN A 115 -11.22 4.91 16.48
C GLN A 115 -12.45 5.78 16.21
N GLU A 116 -12.21 7.04 15.84
CA GLU A 116 -13.20 8.00 15.39
C GLU A 116 -13.72 7.71 13.98
N SER A 117 -14.83 8.38 13.64
CA SER A 117 -15.42 8.29 12.30
C SER A 117 -14.54 9.00 11.26
N ALA A 118 -14.40 8.41 10.07
CA ALA A 118 -13.67 9.03 8.98
C ALA A 118 -14.42 10.25 8.41
N THR A 119 -13.70 11.33 8.13
CA THR A 119 -14.20 12.51 7.42
C THR A 119 -14.00 12.41 5.91
N GLU A 120 -13.05 11.58 5.48
CA GLU A 120 -12.70 11.32 4.08
C GLU A 120 -13.36 10.04 3.56
N LYS A 121 -13.45 9.90 2.23
CA LYS A 121 -13.96 8.68 1.60
C LYS A 121 -12.96 7.53 1.76
N ILE A 122 -13.48 6.39 2.22
CA ILE A 122 -12.73 5.14 2.39
C ILE A 122 -13.38 4.03 1.55
N PRO A 123 -12.61 3.21 0.81
CA PRO A 123 -11.16 3.26 0.65
C PRO A 123 -10.70 4.36 -0.31
N SER A 124 -9.48 4.84 -0.12
CA SER A 124 -8.82 5.78 -1.03
C SER A 124 -7.31 5.67 -0.96
N THR A 125 -6.61 6.03 -2.04
CA THR A 125 -5.16 6.11 -2.10
C THR A 125 -4.77 7.41 -2.80
N THR A 126 -3.92 8.18 -2.16
CA THR A 126 -3.37 9.43 -2.69
C THR A 126 -1.86 9.27 -2.84
N TYR A 127 -1.37 9.51 -4.05
CA TYR A 127 0.06 9.63 -4.31
C TYR A 127 0.42 11.10 -4.54
N LYS A 128 1.52 11.53 -3.92
CA LYS A 128 2.13 12.83 -4.14
C LYS A 128 3.56 12.64 -4.59
N SER A 129 3.83 12.94 -5.86
CA SER A 129 5.20 12.98 -6.38
C SER A 129 6.03 13.98 -5.58
N ALA A 130 7.26 13.61 -5.27
CA ALA A 130 8.28 14.55 -4.87
C ALA A 130 8.61 15.36 -6.13
N THR A 131 8.13 16.60 -6.21
CA THR A 131 8.48 17.50 -7.30
C THR A 131 10.01 17.62 -7.33
N ASN A 132 10.62 17.36 -8.48
CA ASN A 132 12.03 17.65 -8.73
C ASN A 132 12.27 19.16 -8.79
#